data_AF-A0A0A9XTY9-F1
#
_entry.id   AF-A0A0A9XTY9-F1
#
_cell.length_a   1.000
_cell.length_b   1.000
_cell.length_c   1.000
_cell.angle_alpha   90.00
_cell.angle_beta   90.00
_cell.angle_gamma   90.00
#
_symmetry.space_group_name_H-M   'P 1'
#
loop_
_entity.id
_entity.type
_entity.pdbx_description
1 polymer ?
#
loop_
_entity_poly.entity_id
_entity_poly.type
_entity_poly.pdbx_seq_one_letter_code
_entity_poly.pdbx_strand_id
1 'polypeptide(L)'
;YSGYLSEMCATNHCDCPAEELRLPKDILGEPLQSKPFSGHPSHIPKCLFSSNAIAEQDSVIQKGMRKFHAAIRQIVSHPKIRTILATSQPVHALAIISVGIVFTCLTGEQSTTPKPYSALTTFAYVVAFGLRLGSQYWMTFVSGLSLYFTLQRHAFGDVQVVLFPRYFTSNAILSAISLFAFTKLHSHIPWETTHWIQVITMSTSFLLESLSRLYLAPKVVDLIEKKKAIEVTQPGVGKEVGKHDPGVLKNCPHYMSLHGQFRRKHMFMGVVNVTTIACTIVQLCYVCQSLCFTPC
;
A
#
# COMPACT_ATOMS: atom_id res chain seq x y z
N TYR A 1 -16.39 4.95 20.47
CA TYR A 1 -15.16 4.17 20.67
C TYR A 1 -14.05 5.04 21.27
N SER A 2 -14.36 5.83 22.30
CA SER A 2 -13.38 6.72 22.97
C SER A 2 -13.25 6.43 24.47
N GLY A 3 -13.85 5.32 24.95
CA GLY A 3 -13.91 5.00 26.39
C GLY A 3 -13.24 3.69 26.80
N TYR A 4 -12.74 2.87 25.86
CA TYR A 4 -12.17 1.54 26.17
C TYR A 4 -10.64 1.48 26.13
N LEU A 5 -9.97 2.57 25.76
CA LEU A 5 -8.50 2.66 25.79
C LEU A 5 -7.95 3.21 27.12
N SER A 6 -8.82 3.69 28.01
CA SER A 6 -8.39 4.30 29.27
C SER A 6 -8.17 3.31 30.42
N GLU A 7 -8.66 2.06 30.29
CA GLU A 7 -8.71 1.12 31.43
C GLU A 7 -7.66 -0.01 31.40
N MET A 8 -6.87 -0.15 30.31
CA MET A 8 -5.85 -1.22 30.23
C MET A 8 -4.41 -0.76 30.50
N CYS A 9 -4.18 0.52 30.80
CA CYS A 9 -2.86 1.02 31.24
C CYS A 9 -2.65 0.99 32.76
N ALA A 10 -3.63 0.52 33.56
CA ALA A 10 -3.61 0.70 35.01
C ALA A 10 -2.88 -0.40 35.82
N THR A 11 -2.30 -1.44 35.20
CA THR A 11 -1.81 -2.61 35.98
C THR A 11 -0.39 -3.09 35.70
N ASN A 12 0.48 -2.31 35.04
CA ASN A 12 1.92 -2.60 35.04
C ASN A 12 2.73 -1.31 35.20
N HIS A 13 3.04 -0.98 36.47
CA HIS A 13 3.97 0.08 36.85
C HIS A 13 5.34 -0.15 36.20
N CYS A 14 5.63 0.63 35.17
CA CYS A 14 6.99 1.10 34.92
C CYS A 14 6.97 2.58 35.27
N ASP A 15 7.65 2.97 36.35
CA ASP A 15 7.84 4.36 36.75
C ASP A 15 8.65 5.09 35.67
N CYS A 16 7.95 5.69 34.70
CA CYS A 16 8.49 6.79 33.92
C CYS A 16 8.18 8.08 34.69
N PRO A 17 9.16 8.97 34.92
CA PRO A 17 8.92 10.23 35.62
C PRO A 17 7.91 11.07 34.82
N ALA A 18 6.68 11.12 35.33
CA ALA A 18 5.61 11.94 34.80
C ALA A 18 5.75 13.33 35.43
N GLU A 19 6.58 14.18 34.82
CA GLU A 19 6.52 15.62 35.06
C GLU A 19 5.20 16.13 34.46
N GLU A 20 4.40 16.77 35.31
CA GLU A 20 3.09 17.38 35.10
C GLU A 20 2.83 17.96 33.69
N LEU A 21 1.90 17.35 32.94
CA LEU A 21 1.49 17.83 31.63
C LEU A 21 0.43 18.94 31.74
N ARG A 22 0.86 20.20 31.91
CA ARG A 22 0.05 21.36 31.50
C ARG A 22 0.34 21.69 30.05
N LEU A 23 -0.64 21.52 29.16
CA LEU A 23 -0.59 22.05 27.80
C LEU A 23 -0.61 23.60 27.83
N PRO A 24 0.35 24.28 27.19
CA PRO A 24 0.14 25.64 26.72
C PRO A 24 -0.78 25.60 25.49
N LYS A 25 -1.99 26.16 25.63
CA LYS A 25 -2.67 26.76 24.50
C LYS A 25 -1.84 27.99 24.13
N ASP A 26 -1.37 28.06 22.89
CA ASP A 26 -1.03 29.30 22.14
C ASP A 26 0.05 29.02 21.10
N ILE A 27 -0.28 28.23 20.06
CA ILE A 27 0.36 28.35 18.74
C ILE A 27 -0.70 28.06 17.68
N LEU A 28 -1.64 28.99 17.51
CA LEU A 28 -2.43 29.09 16.29
C LEU A 28 -1.69 30.09 15.38
N GLY A 29 -0.83 29.57 14.50
CA GLY A 29 -0.19 30.38 13.47
C GLY A 29 -1.23 30.89 12.47
N GLU A 30 -1.12 32.17 12.13
CA GLU A 30 -1.99 32.83 11.14
C GLU A 30 -1.94 32.14 9.77
N PRO A 31 -3.07 32.12 9.02
CA PRO A 31 -3.10 31.56 7.68
C PRO A 31 -2.35 32.45 6.68
N LEU A 32 -1.38 31.85 5.99
CA LEU A 32 -0.65 32.43 4.85
C LEU A 32 -1.60 32.95 3.76
N GLN A 33 -1.62 34.27 3.59
CA GLN A 33 -2.29 34.97 2.50
C GLN A 33 -1.47 34.80 1.20
N SER A 34 -2.02 34.10 0.20
CA SER A 34 -1.39 33.94 -1.11
C SER A 34 -1.50 35.23 -1.93
N LYS A 35 -0.38 35.94 -2.17
CA LYS A 35 -0.28 36.99 -3.18
C LYS A 35 -0.36 36.38 -4.59
N PRO A 36 -1.15 36.93 -5.53
CA PRO A 36 -1.16 36.47 -6.90
C PRO A 36 0.13 36.92 -7.62
N PHE A 37 0.84 35.95 -8.19
CA PHE A 37 1.96 36.16 -9.09
C PHE A 37 1.45 36.79 -10.39
N SER A 38 1.75 38.06 -10.66
CA SER A 38 1.55 38.68 -11.97
C SER A 38 2.85 38.61 -12.76
N GLY A 39 2.83 37.87 -13.87
CA GLY A 39 3.94 37.87 -14.81
C GLY A 39 3.91 36.65 -15.72
N HIS A 40 3.09 36.69 -16.77
CA HIS A 40 3.18 35.71 -17.85
C HIS A 40 3.62 36.42 -19.13
N PRO A 41 4.78 36.09 -19.72
CA PRO A 41 5.18 36.61 -21.03
C PRO A 41 4.27 36.01 -22.12
N SER A 42 3.68 36.92 -22.89
CA SER A 42 2.69 36.68 -23.94
C SER A 42 3.35 36.37 -25.28
N HIS A 43 3.80 35.13 -25.54
CA HIS A 43 4.05 34.65 -26.91
C HIS A 43 4.09 33.12 -26.97
N ILE A 44 2.92 32.47 -26.91
CA ILE A 44 2.73 31.10 -27.39
C ILE A 44 1.39 31.08 -28.15
N PRO A 45 1.35 30.66 -29.43
CA PRO A 45 0.10 30.57 -30.18
C PRO A 45 -0.82 29.52 -29.53
N LYS A 46 -1.99 29.97 -29.05
CA LYS A 46 -3.06 29.10 -28.56
C LYS A 46 -3.61 28.31 -29.74
N CYS A 47 -3.19 27.06 -29.89
CA CYS A 47 -3.93 26.10 -30.71
C CYS A 47 -5.36 26.03 -30.17
N LEU A 48 -6.34 26.36 -31.01
CA LEU A 48 -7.77 26.23 -30.75
C LEU A 48 -8.17 24.75 -30.67
N PHE A 49 -7.73 24.05 -29.62
CA PHE A 49 -8.50 22.94 -29.09
C PHE A 49 -9.64 23.56 -28.30
N SER A 50 -10.88 23.26 -28.71
CA SER A 50 -12.10 23.83 -28.13
C SER A 50 -12.09 23.69 -26.60
N SER A 51 -11.85 24.82 -25.91
CA SER A 51 -11.82 24.89 -24.44
C SER A 51 -13.12 24.38 -23.81
N ASN A 52 -14.22 24.41 -24.58
CA ASN A 52 -15.53 23.92 -24.19
C ASN A 52 -15.57 22.39 -24.13
N ALA A 53 -14.88 21.68 -25.03
CA ALA A 53 -14.86 20.21 -25.04
C ALA A 53 -14.08 19.64 -23.85
N ILE A 54 -12.97 20.27 -23.47
CA ILE A 54 -12.18 19.89 -22.29
C ILE A 54 -12.96 20.18 -21.00
N ALA A 55 -13.58 21.37 -20.90
CA ALA A 55 -14.39 21.74 -19.73
C ALA A 55 -15.63 20.84 -19.57
N GLU A 56 -16.27 20.45 -20.67
CA GLU A 56 -17.41 19.53 -20.65
C GLU A 56 -16.99 18.12 -20.20
N GLN A 57 -15.88 17.60 -20.74
CA GLN A 57 -15.34 16.30 -20.35
C GLN A 57 -14.90 16.25 -18.88
N ASP A 58 -14.23 17.30 -18.39
CA ASP A 58 -13.83 17.43 -16.98
C ASP A 58 -15.05 17.49 -16.05
N SER A 59 -16.13 18.15 -16.47
CA SER A 59 -17.36 18.25 -15.69
C SER A 59 -18.08 16.90 -15.54
N VAL A 60 -18.08 16.09 -16.60
CA VAL A 60 -18.67 14.74 -16.62
C VAL A 60 -17.85 13.80 -15.74
N ILE A 61 -16.52 13.83 -15.87
CA ILE A 61 -15.60 13.02 -15.05
C ILE A 61 -15.76 13.39 -13.58
N GLN A 62 -15.74 14.68 -13.23
CA GLN A 62 -15.94 15.11 -11.85
C GLN A 62 -17.31 14.70 -11.29
N LYS A 63 -18.38 14.80 -12.08
CA LYS A 63 -19.73 14.42 -11.65
C LYS A 63 -19.81 12.91 -11.41
N GLY A 64 -19.18 12.11 -12.28
CA GLY A 64 -19.00 10.67 -12.10
C GLY A 64 -18.22 10.34 -10.82
N MET A 65 -17.07 10.99 -10.62
CA MET A 65 -16.24 10.80 -9.43
C MET A 65 -16.97 11.20 -8.13
N ARG A 66 -17.77 12.27 -8.15
CA ARG A 66 -18.57 12.68 -6.99
C ARG A 66 -19.67 11.68 -6.67
N LYS A 67 -20.39 11.18 -7.68
CA LYS A 67 -21.41 10.13 -7.51
C LYS A 67 -20.80 8.84 -6.97
N PHE A 68 -19.65 8.43 -7.52
CA PHE A 68 -18.92 7.26 -7.06
C PHE A 68 -18.45 7.41 -5.61
N HIS A 69 -17.85 8.56 -5.25
CA HIS A 69 -17.47 8.85 -3.86
C HIS A 69 -18.67 8.89 -2.91
N ALA A 70 -19.83 9.39 -3.35
CA ALA A 70 -21.04 9.40 -2.55
C ALA A 70 -21.58 7.98 -2.32
N ALA A 71 -21.61 7.15 -3.37
CA ALA A 71 -22.02 5.75 -3.30
C ALA A 71 -21.09 4.95 -2.37
N ILE A 72 -19.78 5.11 -2.48
CA ILE A 72 -18.81 4.46 -1.58
C ILE A 72 -19.02 4.93 -0.14
N ARG A 73 -19.19 6.23 0.10
CA ARG A 73 -19.42 6.74 1.46
C ARG A 73 -20.70 6.18 2.06
N GLN A 74 -21.76 6.06 1.27
CA GLN A 74 -23.04 5.52 1.72
C GLN A 74 -22.96 4.02 2.06
N ILE A 75 -22.18 3.25 1.29
CA ILE A 75 -21.93 1.84 1.56
C ILE A 75 -21.09 1.69 2.84
N VAL A 76 -20.01 2.47 2.98
CA VAL A 76 -19.09 2.36 4.12
C VAL A 76 -19.71 2.90 5.42
N SER A 77 -20.64 3.87 5.35
CA SER A 77 -21.32 4.43 6.53
C SER A 77 -22.41 3.52 7.10
N HIS A 78 -22.75 2.42 6.40
CA HIS A 78 -23.80 1.53 6.87
C HIS A 78 -23.38 0.84 8.17
N PRO A 79 -24.18 0.89 9.24
CA PRO A 79 -23.78 0.41 10.57
C PRO A 79 -23.41 -1.07 10.59
N LYS A 80 -24.06 -1.90 9.76
CA LYS A 80 -23.70 -3.32 9.59
C LYS A 80 -22.31 -3.51 8.97
N ILE A 81 -21.95 -2.72 7.95
CA ILE A 81 -20.64 -2.78 7.29
C ILE A 81 -19.55 -2.30 8.25
N ARG A 82 -19.82 -1.24 9.01
CA ARG A 82 -18.92 -0.76 10.06
C ARG A 82 -18.68 -1.81 11.16
N THR A 83 -19.71 -2.51 11.62
CA THR A 83 -19.58 -3.58 12.62
C THR A 83 -18.84 -4.79 12.06
N ILE A 84 -19.11 -5.18 10.82
CA ILE A 84 -18.38 -6.27 10.15
C ILE A 84 -16.89 -5.92 10.03
N LEU A 85 -16.56 -4.71 9.57
CA LEU A 85 -15.18 -4.20 9.47
C LEU A 85 -14.47 -4.05 10.83
N ALA A 86 -15.23 -3.96 11.93
CA ALA A 86 -14.68 -3.85 13.29
C ALA A 86 -14.33 -5.21 13.92
N THR A 87 -14.72 -6.33 13.31
CA THR A 87 -14.41 -7.68 13.78
C THR A 87 -13.19 -8.26 13.05
N SER A 88 -12.56 -9.32 13.60
CA SER A 88 -11.46 -10.05 12.94
C SER A 88 -11.95 -11.00 11.83
N GLN A 89 -13.25 -11.32 11.81
CA GLN A 89 -13.90 -12.21 10.84
C GLN A 89 -13.76 -11.80 9.36
N PRO A 90 -13.89 -10.52 8.94
CA PRO A 90 -13.67 -10.11 7.55
C PRO A 90 -12.26 -10.43 7.04
N VAL A 91 -11.23 -10.42 7.91
CA VAL A 91 -9.85 -10.67 7.51
C VAL A 91 -9.68 -12.12 7.04
N HIS A 92 -10.27 -13.07 7.77
CA HIS A 92 -10.27 -14.47 7.40
C HIS A 92 -11.11 -14.74 6.15
N ALA A 93 -12.28 -14.11 6.02
CA ALA A 93 -13.10 -14.21 4.81
C ALA A 93 -12.37 -13.69 3.57
N LEU A 94 -11.70 -12.54 3.66
CA LEU A 94 -10.89 -11.99 2.58
C LEU A 94 -9.70 -12.90 2.22
N ALA A 95 -9.06 -13.52 3.22
CA ALA A 95 -8.00 -14.49 2.96
C ALA A 95 -8.52 -15.73 2.21
N ILE A 96 -9.69 -16.25 2.60
CA ILE A 96 -10.35 -17.37 1.90
C ILE A 96 -10.70 -16.96 0.46
N ILE A 97 -11.20 -15.75 0.25
CA ILE A 97 -11.48 -15.22 -1.09
C ILE A 97 -10.18 -15.16 -1.93
N SER A 98 -9.08 -14.65 -1.37
CA SER A 98 -7.79 -14.64 -2.06
C SER A 98 -7.34 -16.05 -2.47
N VAL A 99 -7.48 -17.04 -1.59
CA VAL A 99 -7.16 -18.44 -1.93
C VAL A 99 -8.12 -18.98 -3.00
N GLY A 100 -9.40 -18.67 -2.92
CA GLY A 100 -10.40 -19.06 -3.91
C GLY A 100 -10.14 -18.48 -5.30
N ILE A 101 -9.67 -17.24 -5.39
CA ILE A 101 -9.25 -16.62 -6.66
C ILE A 101 -8.10 -17.40 -7.28
N VAL A 102 -7.07 -17.72 -6.48
CA VAL A 102 -5.92 -18.52 -6.95
C VAL A 102 -6.36 -19.90 -7.41
N PHE A 103 -7.18 -20.59 -6.61
CA PHE A 103 -7.71 -21.90 -6.96
C PHE A 103 -8.46 -21.85 -8.29
N THR A 104 -9.37 -20.90 -8.47
CA THR A 104 -10.15 -20.72 -9.70
C THR A 104 -9.24 -20.46 -10.92
N CYS A 105 -8.16 -19.70 -10.74
CA CYS A 105 -7.20 -19.43 -11.81
C CYS A 105 -6.37 -20.67 -12.17
N LEU A 106 -6.05 -21.53 -11.19
CA LEU A 106 -5.27 -22.76 -11.39
C LEU A 106 -6.09 -23.90 -12.01
N THR A 107 -7.39 -23.99 -11.68
CA THR A 107 -8.27 -25.08 -12.12
C THR A 107 -9.23 -24.66 -13.23
N GLY A 108 -9.05 -23.47 -13.80
CA GLY A 108 -9.91 -22.98 -14.87
C GLY A 108 -9.90 -23.90 -16.08
N GLU A 109 -11.08 -24.16 -16.65
CA GLU A 109 -11.22 -25.04 -17.80
C GLU A 109 -10.45 -24.46 -19.00
N GLN A 110 -9.52 -25.26 -19.53
CA GLN A 110 -8.77 -24.94 -20.73
C GLN A 110 -9.58 -25.38 -21.94
N SER A 111 -9.75 -24.49 -22.91
CA SER A 111 -10.41 -24.81 -24.16
C SER A 111 -9.37 -25.07 -25.23
N THR A 112 -9.57 -26.06 -26.09
CA THR A 112 -8.68 -26.30 -27.24
C THR A 112 -9.03 -25.44 -28.45
N THR A 113 -10.10 -24.62 -28.36
CA THR A 113 -10.51 -23.75 -29.46
C THR A 113 -9.64 -22.48 -29.47
N PRO A 114 -8.92 -22.18 -30.58
CA PRO A 114 -8.16 -20.94 -30.70
C PRO A 114 -9.08 -19.73 -30.53
N LYS A 115 -8.70 -18.80 -29.65
CA LYS A 115 -9.42 -17.54 -29.44
C LYS A 115 -8.46 -16.37 -29.69
N PRO A 116 -8.92 -15.31 -30.38
CA PRO A 116 -8.09 -14.12 -30.55
C PRO A 116 -7.81 -13.48 -29.19
N TYR A 117 -6.57 -13.01 -29.01
CA TYR A 117 -6.20 -12.27 -27.80
C TYR A 117 -7.03 -10.99 -27.68
N SER A 118 -7.71 -10.83 -26.54
CA SER A 118 -8.48 -9.62 -26.25
C SER A 118 -7.52 -8.46 -25.97
N ALA A 119 -7.53 -7.43 -26.83
CA ALA A 119 -6.71 -6.24 -26.67
C ALA A 119 -6.88 -5.59 -25.28
N LEU A 120 -8.10 -5.58 -24.75
CA LEU A 120 -8.38 -5.07 -23.41
C LEU A 120 -7.71 -5.91 -22.32
N THR A 121 -7.71 -7.24 -22.46
CA THR A 121 -7.08 -8.15 -21.50
C THR A 121 -5.56 -8.02 -21.53
N THR A 122 -4.98 -7.93 -22.73
CA THR A 122 -3.54 -7.67 -22.91
C THR A 122 -3.15 -6.32 -22.34
N PHE A 123 -3.92 -5.26 -22.59
CA PHE A 123 -3.68 -3.94 -22.03
C PHE A 123 -3.74 -3.96 -20.50
N ALA A 124 -4.78 -4.57 -19.93
CA ALA A 124 -4.93 -4.70 -18.48
C ALA A 124 -3.75 -5.47 -17.85
N TYR A 125 -3.28 -6.54 -18.50
CA TYR A 125 -2.11 -7.30 -18.06
C TYR A 125 -0.84 -6.43 -18.02
N VAL A 126 -0.52 -5.75 -19.12
CA VAL A 126 0.71 -4.94 -19.25
C VAL A 126 0.69 -3.75 -18.29
N VAL A 127 -0.44 -3.05 -18.20
CA VAL A 127 -0.58 -1.92 -17.27
C VAL A 127 -0.47 -2.39 -15.82
N ALA A 128 -1.15 -3.48 -15.45
CA ALA A 128 -1.08 -4.01 -14.10
C ALA A 128 0.35 -4.43 -13.72
N PHE A 129 1.03 -5.13 -14.64
CA PHE A 129 2.43 -5.53 -14.48
C PHE A 129 3.35 -4.32 -14.31
N GLY A 130 3.25 -3.33 -15.20
CA GLY A 130 4.09 -2.13 -15.18
C GLY A 130 3.89 -1.28 -13.91
N LEU A 131 2.64 -1.05 -13.51
CA LEU A 131 2.32 -0.35 -12.27
C LEU A 131 2.84 -1.09 -11.04
N ARG A 132 2.73 -2.42 -11.03
CA ARG A 132 3.21 -3.25 -9.92
C ARG A 132 4.73 -3.17 -9.80
N LEU A 133 5.46 -3.43 -10.88
CA LEU A 133 6.93 -3.34 -10.93
C LEU A 133 7.42 -1.94 -10.52
N GLY A 134 6.83 -0.89 -11.11
CA GLY A 134 7.19 0.49 -10.81
C GLY A 134 6.95 0.85 -9.34
N SER A 135 5.81 0.46 -8.79
CA SER A 135 5.50 0.70 -7.38
C SER A 135 6.45 -0.03 -6.43
N GLN A 136 6.81 -1.29 -6.73
CA GLN A 136 7.73 -2.08 -5.92
C GLN A 136 9.14 -1.46 -5.90
N TYR A 137 9.65 -1.08 -7.07
CA TYR A 137 10.93 -0.41 -7.20
C TYR A 137 10.94 0.94 -6.46
N TRP A 138 9.94 1.78 -6.73
CA TRP A 138 9.83 3.10 -6.12
C TRP A 138 9.74 3.03 -4.60
N MET A 139 8.87 2.17 -4.07
CA MET A 139 8.64 2.05 -2.64
C MET A 139 9.86 1.55 -1.88
N THR A 140 10.58 0.57 -2.46
CA THR A 140 11.68 -0.10 -1.77
C THR A 140 12.96 0.72 -1.82
N PHE A 141 13.33 1.21 -3.00
CA PHE A 141 14.64 1.82 -3.22
C PHE A 141 14.61 3.34 -3.17
N VAL A 142 13.61 3.97 -3.78
CA VAL A 142 13.56 5.42 -3.87
C VAL A 142 12.93 6.01 -2.61
N SER A 143 11.63 5.77 -2.41
CA SER A 143 10.88 6.34 -1.29
C SER A 143 11.38 5.84 0.06
N GLY A 144 11.62 4.54 0.22
CA GLY A 144 12.07 3.97 1.49
C GLY A 144 13.37 4.58 2.00
N LEU A 145 14.42 4.59 1.16
CA LEU A 145 15.73 5.12 1.54
C LEU A 145 15.69 6.64 1.71
N SER A 146 15.08 7.38 0.78
CA SER A 146 15.00 8.84 0.87
C SER A 146 14.29 9.28 2.15
N LEU A 147 13.17 8.65 2.51
CA LEU A 147 12.43 9.01 3.73
C LEU A 147 13.22 8.64 4.99
N TYR A 148 13.89 7.49 5.02
CA TYR A 148 14.68 7.05 6.17
C TYR A 148 15.83 8.02 6.49
N PHE A 149 16.51 8.55 5.47
CA PHE A 149 17.64 9.45 5.64
C PHE A 149 17.28 10.93 5.75
N THR A 150 16.03 11.31 5.48
CA THR A 150 15.61 12.73 5.47
C THR A 150 14.66 13.08 6.61
N LEU A 151 13.77 12.16 6.99
CA LEU A 151 12.74 12.45 8.00
C LEU A 151 13.18 12.06 9.40
N GLN A 152 12.72 12.85 10.38
CA GLN A 152 12.73 12.45 11.79
C GLN A 152 11.95 11.15 11.96
N ARG A 153 12.43 10.26 12.83
CA ARG A 153 11.88 8.91 12.97
C ARG A 153 10.38 8.86 13.25
N HIS A 154 9.82 9.77 14.05
CA HIS A 154 8.38 9.85 14.27
C HIS A 154 7.59 10.22 13.01
N ALA A 155 8.07 11.22 12.25
CA ALA A 155 7.44 11.61 10.99
C ALA A 155 7.55 10.48 9.94
N PHE A 156 8.69 9.79 9.90
CA PHE A 156 8.84 8.61 9.05
C PHE A 156 7.86 7.50 9.43
N GLY A 157 7.69 7.23 10.72
CA GLY A 157 6.70 6.28 11.24
C GLY A 157 5.27 6.64 10.82
N ASP A 158 4.90 7.92 10.87
CA ASP A 158 3.57 8.38 10.45
C ASP A 158 3.30 8.12 8.97
N VAL A 159 4.32 8.31 8.13
CA VAL A 159 4.23 7.95 6.71
C VAL A 159 4.04 6.44 6.55
N GLN A 160 4.82 5.63 7.26
CA GLN A 160 4.75 4.17 7.20
C GLN A 160 3.36 3.63 7.58
N VAL A 161 2.72 4.22 8.59
CA VAL A 161 1.37 3.84 9.06
C VAL A 161 0.34 3.91 7.93
N VAL A 162 0.45 4.90 7.06
CA VAL A 162 -0.46 5.08 5.92
C VAL A 162 0.01 4.28 4.69
N LEU A 163 1.33 4.23 4.48
CA LEU A 163 1.92 3.78 3.24
C LEU A 163 1.94 2.24 3.13
N PHE A 164 2.26 1.49 4.20
CA PHE A 164 2.27 0.02 4.14
C PHE A 164 0.90 -0.56 3.78
N PRO A 165 -0.22 -0.18 4.45
CA PRO A 165 -1.57 -0.55 4.04
C PRO A 165 -1.88 -0.36 2.55
N ARG A 166 -1.56 0.83 2.02
CA ARG A 166 -1.92 1.21 0.65
C ARG A 166 -1.09 0.44 -0.35
N TYR A 167 0.21 0.35 -0.10
CA TYR A 167 1.16 -0.37 -0.94
C TYR A 167 0.77 -1.84 -1.13
N PHE A 168 0.58 -2.59 -0.04
CA PHE A 168 0.21 -4.01 -0.16
C PHE A 168 -1.17 -4.21 -0.78
N THR A 169 -2.12 -3.29 -0.57
CA THR A 169 -3.44 -3.35 -1.22
C THR A 169 -3.33 -3.15 -2.73
N SER A 170 -2.65 -2.09 -3.17
CA SER A 170 -2.46 -1.79 -4.58
C SER A 170 -1.74 -2.93 -5.29
N ASN A 171 -0.67 -3.46 -4.70
CA ASN A 171 0.05 -4.60 -5.28
C ASN A 171 -0.79 -5.87 -5.34
N ALA A 172 -1.54 -6.21 -4.29
CA ALA A 172 -2.42 -7.38 -4.32
C ALA A 172 -3.48 -7.26 -5.43
N ILE A 173 -4.09 -6.08 -5.61
CA ILE A 173 -5.06 -5.84 -6.69
C ILE A 173 -4.40 -6.00 -8.06
N LEU A 174 -3.23 -5.38 -8.27
CA LEU A 174 -2.50 -5.46 -9.53
C LEU A 174 -2.07 -6.91 -9.82
N SER A 175 -1.59 -7.64 -8.82
CA SER A 175 -1.22 -9.06 -8.95
C SER A 175 -2.43 -9.94 -9.29
N ALA A 176 -3.61 -9.66 -8.73
CA ALA A 176 -4.84 -10.37 -9.07
C ALA A 176 -5.27 -10.10 -10.52
N ILE A 177 -5.20 -8.84 -10.98
CA ILE A 177 -5.48 -8.46 -12.37
C ILE A 177 -4.51 -9.17 -13.32
N SER A 178 -3.21 -9.14 -13.02
CA SER A 178 -2.20 -9.82 -13.81
C SER A 178 -2.43 -11.33 -13.87
N LEU A 179 -2.74 -11.99 -12.76
CA LEU A 179 -3.02 -13.43 -12.70
C LEU A 179 -4.26 -13.80 -13.52
N PHE A 180 -5.36 -13.06 -13.35
CA PHE A 180 -6.59 -13.29 -14.10
C PHE A 180 -6.38 -13.04 -15.60
N ALA A 181 -5.72 -11.95 -15.97
CA ALA A 181 -5.44 -11.64 -17.36
C ALA A 181 -4.52 -12.70 -17.99
N PHE A 182 -3.46 -13.14 -17.28
CA PHE A 182 -2.55 -14.16 -17.76
C PHE A 182 -3.26 -15.49 -18.05
N THR A 183 -4.06 -15.97 -17.10
CA THR A 183 -4.82 -17.23 -17.26
C THR A 183 -5.86 -17.13 -18.36
N LYS A 184 -6.51 -15.97 -18.54
CA LYS A 184 -7.42 -15.75 -19.67
C LYS A 184 -6.71 -15.74 -21.02
N LEU A 185 -5.57 -15.05 -21.13
CA LEU A 185 -4.79 -14.99 -22.36
C LEU A 185 -4.30 -16.38 -22.78
N HIS A 186 -3.90 -17.23 -21.83
CA HIS A 186 -3.42 -18.59 -22.09
C HIS A 186 -4.48 -19.68 -21.86
N SER A 187 -5.78 -19.34 -21.89
CA SER A 187 -6.87 -20.31 -21.67
C SER A 187 -7.17 -21.22 -22.87
N HIS A 188 -6.60 -20.89 -24.03
CA HIS A 188 -6.85 -21.57 -25.30
C HIS A 188 -5.66 -22.45 -25.77
N ILE A 189 -4.62 -22.57 -24.95
CA ILE A 189 -3.41 -23.33 -25.24
C ILE A 189 -3.07 -24.23 -24.04
N PRO A 190 -2.45 -25.41 -24.26
CA PRO A 190 -1.93 -26.21 -23.17
C PRO A 190 -0.78 -25.47 -22.46
N TRP A 191 -0.78 -25.53 -21.13
CA TRP A 191 0.25 -24.86 -20.34
C TRP A 191 1.56 -25.64 -20.31
N GLU A 192 2.55 -25.08 -21.02
CA GLU A 192 3.97 -25.42 -20.83
C GLU A 192 4.51 -25.03 -19.45
N THR A 193 5.68 -25.59 -19.10
CA THR A 193 6.38 -25.31 -17.83
C THR A 193 6.57 -23.81 -17.54
N THR A 194 6.82 -23.00 -18.57
CA THR A 194 6.96 -21.54 -18.43
C THR A 194 5.67 -20.88 -17.94
N HIS A 195 4.51 -21.30 -18.45
CA HIS A 195 3.20 -20.79 -18.01
C HIS A 195 2.93 -21.17 -16.55
N TRP A 196 3.24 -22.41 -16.15
CA TRP A 196 3.11 -22.84 -14.76
C TRP A 196 3.98 -22.00 -13.82
N ILE A 197 5.23 -21.72 -14.18
CA ILE A 197 6.11 -20.84 -13.41
C ILE A 197 5.50 -19.43 -13.27
N GLN A 198 4.93 -18.87 -14.34
CA GLN A 198 4.28 -17.55 -14.29
C GLN A 198 3.07 -17.55 -13.36
N VAL A 199 2.18 -18.53 -13.48
CA VAL A 199 0.97 -18.63 -12.65
C VAL A 199 1.33 -18.85 -11.17
N ILE A 200 2.33 -19.70 -10.88
CA ILE A 200 2.80 -19.95 -9.50
C ILE A 200 3.43 -18.69 -8.90
N THR A 201 4.28 -17.97 -9.64
CA THR A 201 4.93 -16.75 -9.13
C THR A 201 3.93 -15.61 -8.94
N MET A 202 2.95 -15.46 -9.84
CA MET A 202 1.83 -14.51 -9.69
C MET A 202 0.91 -14.86 -8.51
N SER A 203 0.60 -16.14 -8.34
CA SER A 203 -0.22 -16.61 -7.22
C SER A 203 0.48 -16.42 -5.88
N THR A 204 1.76 -16.78 -5.81
CA THR A 204 2.60 -16.58 -4.61
C THR A 204 2.67 -15.10 -4.24
N SER A 205 2.94 -14.25 -5.24
CA SER A 205 2.93 -12.80 -5.09
C SER A 205 1.61 -12.27 -4.51
N PHE A 206 0.50 -12.62 -5.15
CA PHE A 206 -0.83 -12.17 -4.75
C PHE A 206 -1.17 -12.59 -3.31
N LEU A 207 -0.87 -13.84 -2.95
CA LEU A 207 -1.11 -14.35 -1.61
C LEU A 207 -0.22 -13.66 -0.58
N LEU A 208 1.08 -13.52 -0.85
CA LEU A 208 2.01 -12.84 0.05
C LEU A 208 1.62 -11.39 0.30
N GLU A 209 1.22 -10.66 -0.75
CA GLU A 209 0.77 -9.26 -0.66
C GLU A 209 -0.57 -9.15 0.10
N SER A 210 -1.54 -10.02 -0.21
CA SER A 210 -2.83 -10.08 0.47
C SER A 210 -2.68 -10.42 1.96
N LEU A 211 -1.90 -11.46 2.28
CA LEU A 211 -1.66 -11.86 3.67
C LEU A 211 -0.85 -10.81 4.42
N SER A 212 0.11 -10.14 3.77
CA SER A 212 0.84 -9.03 4.37
C SER A 212 -0.10 -7.87 4.69
N ARG A 213 -0.99 -7.52 3.77
CA ARG A 213 -2.03 -6.51 4.00
C ARG A 213 -2.95 -6.87 5.18
N LEU A 214 -3.38 -8.12 5.25
CA LEU A 214 -4.39 -8.59 6.19
C LEU A 214 -3.84 -8.83 7.60
N TYR A 215 -2.61 -9.35 7.74
CA TYR A 215 -2.08 -9.80 9.03
C TYR A 215 -0.81 -9.09 9.47
N LEU A 216 0.04 -8.63 8.54
CA LEU A 216 1.35 -8.09 8.88
C LEU A 216 1.32 -6.56 9.02
N ALA A 217 0.72 -5.87 8.05
CA ALA A 217 0.62 -4.41 8.07
C ALA A 217 -0.12 -3.89 9.31
N PRO A 218 -1.30 -4.40 9.72
CA PRO A 218 -1.98 -3.91 10.92
C PRO A 218 -1.14 -4.07 12.19
N LYS A 219 -0.40 -5.18 12.31
CA LYS A 219 0.48 -5.44 13.47
C LYS A 219 1.68 -4.51 13.50
N VAL A 220 2.31 -4.24 12.35
CA VAL A 220 3.43 -3.29 12.28
C VAL A 220 2.97 -1.87 12.60
N VAL A 221 1.82 -1.46 12.08
CA VAL A 221 1.20 -0.15 12.37
C VAL A 221 0.92 0.01 13.86
N ASP A 222 0.24 -0.96 14.47
CA ASP A 222 -0.04 -0.95 15.91
C ASP A 222 1.24 -0.86 16.77
N LEU A 223 2.30 -1.58 16.38
CA LEU A 223 3.59 -1.49 17.07
C LEU A 223 4.29 -0.14 16.87
N ILE A 224 4.16 0.50 15.70
CA ILE A 224 4.67 1.86 15.47
C ILE A 224 3.97 2.85 16.40
N GLU A 225 2.63 2.79 16.47
CA GLU A 225 1.81 3.70 17.28
C GLU A 225 2.08 3.54 18.77
N LYS A 226 2.07 2.29 19.29
CA LYS A 226 2.37 1.99 20.70
C LYS A 226 3.77 2.46 21.10
N LYS A 227 4.74 2.19 20.25
CA LYS A 227 6.13 2.62 20.50
C LYS A 227 6.23 4.14 20.49
N LYS A 228 5.62 4.81 19.50
CA LYS A 228 5.60 6.28 19.40
C LYS A 228 4.95 6.91 20.64
N ALA A 229 3.86 6.33 21.15
CA ALA A 229 3.15 6.82 22.34
C ALA A 229 4.05 6.86 23.59
N ILE A 230 4.97 5.90 23.75
CA ILE A 230 5.95 5.92 24.84
C ILE A 230 7.06 6.94 24.55
N GLU A 231 7.58 6.95 23.31
CA GLU A 231 8.70 7.81 22.92
C GLU A 231 8.40 9.30 23.06
N VAL A 232 7.17 9.74 22.78
CA VAL A 232 6.78 11.16 22.91
C VAL A 232 6.76 11.66 24.36
N THR A 233 6.73 10.76 25.36
CA THR A 233 6.81 11.13 26.78
C THR A 233 8.22 11.53 27.20
N GLN A 234 9.23 11.19 26.40
CA GLN A 234 10.64 11.42 26.72
C GLN A 234 11.23 12.51 25.83
N PRO A 235 11.78 13.60 26.40
CA PRO A 235 12.39 14.67 25.62
C PRO A 235 13.52 14.15 24.70
N GLY A 236 13.46 14.52 23.43
CA GLY A 236 14.53 14.24 22.45
C GLY A 236 14.47 12.87 21.77
N VAL A 237 13.65 11.92 22.24
CA VAL A 237 13.54 10.58 21.63
C VAL A 237 12.65 10.61 20.38
N GLY A 238 13.07 9.92 19.31
CA GLY A 238 12.28 9.78 18.07
C GLY A 238 12.45 10.92 17.07
N LYS A 239 13.31 11.90 17.39
CA LYS A 239 13.69 13.00 16.51
C LYS A 239 14.94 12.73 15.68
N GLU A 240 15.60 11.60 15.91
CA GLU A 240 16.77 11.21 15.15
C GLU A 240 16.43 10.90 13.67
N VAL A 241 17.42 11.08 12.80
CA VAL A 241 17.31 10.87 11.34
C VAL A 241 18.31 9.79 10.93
N GLY A 242 17.89 8.84 10.10
CA GLY A 242 18.77 7.80 9.53
C GLY A 242 19.41 6.82 10.51
N LYS A 243 19.04 6.87 11.80
CA LYS A 243 19.51 5.96 12.84
C LYS A 243 18.42 5.72 13.88
N HIS A 244 18.62 4.72 14.73
CA HIS A 244 17.79 4.53 15.90
C HIS A 244 18.62 4.80 17.16
N ASP A 245 18.13 5.70 18.02
CA ASP A 245 18.72 5.95 19.33
C ASP A 245 17.62 5.87 20.41
N PRO A 246 17.62 4.84 21.27
CA PRO A 246 16.62 4.70 22.33
C PRO A 246 16.84 5.68 23.50
N GLY A 247 18.00 6.34 23.62
CA GLY A 247 18.30 7.27 24.71
C GLY A 247 17.99 6.69 26.10
N VAL A 248 17.24 7.45 26.90
CA VAL A 248 16.80 7.06 28.25
C VAL A 248 15.92 5.81 28.29
N LEU A 249 15.21 5.51 27.19
CA LEU A 249 14.34 4.34 27.09
C LEU A 249 15.10 3.02 26.91
N LYS A 250 16.42 3.05 26.74
CA LYS A 250 17.25 1.83 26.67
C LYS A 250 17.08 0.94 27.90
N ASN A 251 16.85 1.55 29.07
CA ASN A 251 16.68 0.83 30.34
C ASN A 251 15.24 0.41 30.62
N CYS A 252 14.28 0.74 29.75
CA CYS A 252 12.88 0.34 29.89
C CYS A 252 12.64 -1.02 29.18
N PRO A 253 12.44 -2.14 29.92
CA PRO A 253 12.30 -3.47 29.32
C PRO A 253 11.04 -3.58 28.45
N HIS A 254 9.96 -2.91 28.85
CA HIS A 254 8.71 -2.90 28.11
C HIS A 254 8.89 -2.27 26.72
N TYR A 255 9.54 -1.12 26.64
CA TYR A 255 9.83 -0.44 25.38
C TYR A 255 10.79 -1.25 24.50
N MET A 256 11.85 -1.83 25.07
CA MET A 256 12.78 -2.69 24.34
C MET A 256 12.09 -3.93 23.74
N SER A 257 11.15 -4.53 24.47
CA SER A 257 10.33 -5.64 23.97
C SER A 257 9.46 -5.21 22.79
N LEU A 258 8.75 -4.07 22.90
CA LEU A 258 7.95 -3.51 21.80
C LEU A 258 8.81 -3.20 20.57
N HIS A 259 9.97 -2.57 20.77
CA HIS A 259 10.90 -2.26 19.69
C HIS A 259 11.41 -3.53 19.00
N GLY A 260 11.77 -4.56 19.76
CA GLY A 260 12.20 -5.85 19.21
C GLY A 260 11.11 -6.54 18.39
N GLN A 261 9.86 -6.51 18.87
CA GLN A 261 8.71 -7.02 18.14
C GLN A 261 8.48 -6.25 16.83
N PHE A 262 8.52 -4.91 16.89
CA PHE A 262 8.42 -4.04 15.72
C PHE A 262 9.49 -4.40 14.69
N ARG A 263 10.77 -4.43 15.09
CA ARG A 263 11.91 -4.72 14.19
C ARG A 263 11.74 -6.06 13.51
N ARG A 264 11.39 -7.12 14.25
CA ARG A 264 11.20 -8.46 13.68
C ARG A 264 10.06 -8.50 12.68
N LYS A 265 8.91 -7.91 12.99
CA LYS A 265 7.75 -7.88 12.08
C LYS A 265 7.99 -6.99 10.86
N HIS A 266 8.66 -5.86 11.03
CA HIS A 266 9.04 -4.96 9.96
C HIS A 266 10.08 -5.60 9.02
N MET A 267 11.09 -6.30 9.56
CA MET A 267 12.04 -7.07 8.75
C MET A 267 11.36 -8.20 7.97
N PHE A 268 10.44 -8.93 8.60
CA PHE A 268 9.65 -9.95 7.91
C PHE A 268 8.83 -9.35 6.75
N MET A 269 8.26 -8.16 6.94
CA MET A 269 7.57 -7.43 5.87
C MET A 269 8.52 -7.06 4.71
N GLY A 270 9.74 -6.64 5.03
CA GLY A 270 10.80 -6.41 4.04
C GLY A 270 11.16 -7.66 3.25
N VAL A 271 11.31 -8.82 3.91
CA VAL A 271 11.58 -10.11 3.25
C VAL A 271 10.46 -10.48 2.29
N VAL A 272 9.20 -10.37 2.72
CA VAL A 272 8.05 -10.64 1.84
C VAL A 272 8.10 -9.75 0.60
N ASN A 273 8.39 -8.46 0.77
CA ASN A 273 8.48 -7.51 -0.33
C ASN A 273 9.62 -7.84 -1.32
N VAL A 274 10.79 -8.24 -0.83
CA VAL A 274 11.91 -8.67 -1.69
C VAL A 274 11.56 -9.95 -2.44
N THR A 275 10.87 -10.90 -1.80
CA THR A 275 10.39 -12.12 -2.44
C THR A 275 9.40 -11.81 -3.56
N THR A 276 8.47 -10.88 -3.36
CA THR A 276 7.51 -10.51 -4.42
C THR A 276 8.17 -9.72 -5.55
N ILE A 277 9.20 -8.91 -5.27
CA ILE A 277 10.05 -8.29 -6.30
C ILE A 277 10.73 -9.36 -7.15
N ALA A 278 11.31 -10.40 -6.53
CA ALA A 278 11.93 -11.50 -7.26
C ALA A 278 10.93 -12.22 -8.17
N CYS A 279 9.70 -12.45 -7.68
CA CYS A 279 8.62 -13.01 -8.51
C CYS A 279 8.27 -12.09 -9.70
N THR A 280 8.20 -10.77 -9.49
CA THR A 280 7.95 -9.80 -10.56
C THR A 280 9.09 -9.77 -11.58
N ILE A 281 10.35 -9.98 -11.16
CA ILE A 281 11.49 -10.09 -12.08
C ILE A 281 11.36 -11.35 -12.96
N VAL A 282 10.94 -12.49 -12.40
CA VAL A 282 10.65 -13.70 -13.20
C VAL A 282 9.55 -13.43 -14.22
N GLN A 283 8.54 -12.62 -13.88
CA GLN A 283 7.50 -12.18 -14.81
C GLN A 283 8.06 -11.25 -15.89
N LEU A 284 8.94 -10.33 -15.53
CA LEU A 284 9.61 -9.45 -16.48
C LEU A 284 10.41 -10.25 -17.52
N CYS A 285 11.20 -11.23 -17.08
CA CYS A 285 11.98 -12.09 -17.96
C CYS A 285 11.10 -12.82 -18.99
N TYR A 286 9.95 -13.33 -18.55
CA TYR A 286 8.99 -13.98 -19.44
C TYR A 286 8.41 -12.99 -20.47
N VAL A 287 7.96 -11.82 -20.01
CA VAL A 287 7.43 -10.78 -20.91
C VAL A 287 8.48 -10.36 -21.93
N CYS A 288 9.74 -10.17 -21.53
CA CYS A 288 10.83 -9.84 -22.44
C CYS A 288 11.07 -10.91 -23.50
N GLN A 289 10.98 -12.20 -23.15
CA GLN A 289 11.09 -13.30 -24.11
C GLN A 289 9.92 -13.34 -25.09
N SER A 290 8.71 -13.03 -24.62
CA SER A 290 7.51 -12.97 -25.47
C SER A 290 7.51 -11.77 -26.42
N LEU A 291 8.24 -10.70 -26.10
CA LEU A 291 8.32 -9.46 -26.88
C LEU A 291 9.29 -9.53 -28.08
N CYS A 292 9.81 -10.72 -28.44
CA CYS A 292 10.78 -10.97 -29.50
C CYS A 292 10.90 -9.83 -30.54
N PHE A 293 11.92 -8.98 -30.35
CA PHE A 293 12.42 -8.10 -31.40
C PHE A 293 13.18 -9.01 -32.37
N THR A 294 12.50 -9.59 -33.36
CA THR A 294 13.22 -10.18 -34.49
C THR A 294 14.05 -9.07 -35.14
N PRO A 295 15.39 -9.17 -35.19
CA PRO A 295 16.12 -8.41 -36.18
C PRO A 295 15.64 -8.88 -37.55
N CYS A 296 15.18 -7.93 -38.38
CA CYS A 296 14.95 -8.17 -39.80
C CYS A 296 16.22 -8.65 -40.49
#